data_AF-A0A257VSQ7-F1
#
_entry.id   AF-A0A257VSQ7-F1
#
_cell.length_a   1.000
_cell.length_b   1.000
_cell.length_c   1.000
_cell.angle_alpha   90.00
_cell.angle_beta   90.00
_cell.angle_gamma   90.00
#
_symmetry.space_group_name_H-M   'P 1'
#
loop_
_entity.id
_entity.type
_entity.pdbx_description
1 polymer ?
#
loop_
_entity_poly.entity_id
_entity_poly.type
_entity_poly.pdbx_seq_one_letter_code
_entity_poly.pdbx_strand_id
1 'polypeptide(L)'
;LAIYRDAVQSNYRGGVEKAVMISGLRSQNPRDELDRTLNSTIDLIDAYENAAGILESVFRGLLWGLTRRHGQARELEVVEDPQLRPFLQKLQAQVGQVASRFRHCLEEFALDALAVKRDSVDIDRMHRLLEVTELASYDVSNCVNAVVDRHKQVQKEKRKGHWVEFDKLWTLMPGFGDTSEEPPQYAGYLHPYRVTNMYSMLADLNEMPEIGFGDGEENE
;
A
#
# COMPACT_ATOMS: atom_id res chain seq x y z
N LEU A 1 -12.09 22.48 -2.93
CA LEU A 1 -13.56 22.24 -2.92
C LEU A 1 -14.11 21.71 -4.25
N ALA A 2 -13.81 22.32 -5.41
CA ALA A 2 -14.27 21.80 -6.71
C ALA A 2 -13.71 20.40 -7.04
N ILE A 3 -12.40 20.20 -6.89
CA ILE A 3 -11.72 18.90 -7.09
C ILE A 3 -12.28 17.81 -6.16
N TYR A 4 -12.57 18.17 -4.91
CA TYR A 4 -13.21 17.27 -3.94
C TYR A 4 -14.62 16.87 -4.39
N ARG A 5 -15.44 17.83 -4.87
CA ARG A 5 -16.80 17.57 -5.35
C ARG A 5 -16.83 16.70 -6.62
N ASP A 6 -15.88 16.89 -7.54
CA ASP A 6 -15.75 16.05 -8.74
C ASP A 6 -15.31 14.63 -8.40
N ALA A 7 -14.34 14.49 -7.49
CA ALA A 7 -13.79 13.18 -7.18
C ALA A 7 -14.77 12.32 -6.35
N VAL A 8 -15.58 12.91 -5.47
CA VAL A 8 -16.66 12.23 -4.72
C VAL A 8 -17.70 11.55 -5.65
N GLN A 9 -17.89 12.05 -6.88
CA GLN A 9 -18.82 11.45 -7.84
C GLN A 9 -18.28 10.15 -8.49
N SER A 10 -16.98 9.86 -8.38
CA SER A 10 -16.34 8.74 -9.06
C SER A 10 -16.50 7.36 -8.38
N ASN A 11 -17.09 7.31 -7.17
CA ASN A 11 -17.35 6.08 -6.39
C ASN A 11 -16.13 5.14 -6.17
N TYR A 12 -14.91 5.63 -6.40
CA TYR A 12 -13.69 4.86 -6.24
C TYR A 12 -13.08 5.13 -4.86
N ARG A 13 -13.11 4.12 -3.98
CA ARG A 13 -12.63 4.20 -2.59
C ARG A 13 -11.15 4.57 -2.57
N GLY A 14 -10.79 5.74 -2.01
CA GLY A 14 -9.41 6.25 -1.93
C GLY A 14 -8.97 7.15 -3.10
N GLY A 15 -9.66 7.14 -4.25
CA GLY A 15 -9.26 7.93 -5.42
C GLY A 15 -9.56 9.41 -5.28
N VAL A 16 -10.56 9.74 -4.46
CA VAL A 16 -10.93 11.12 -4.11
C VAL A 16 -9.80 11.79 -3.36
N GLU A 17 -9.28 11.10 -2.37
CA GLU A 17 -8.21 11.55 -1.52
C GLU A 17 -6.91 11.70 -2.32
N LYS A 18 -6.54 10.70 -3.13
CA LYS A 18 -5.38 10.78 -4.04
C LYS A 18 -5.49 11.93 -5.04
N ALA A 19 -6.66 12.12 -5.65
CA ALA A 19 -6.90 13.21 -6.59
C ALA A 19 -6.79 14.58 -5.91
N VAL A 20 -7.31 14.73 -4.68
CA VAL A 20 -7.18 15.99 -3.94
C VAL A 20 -5.73 16.24 -3.50
N MET A 21 -4.99 15.22 -3.10
CA MET A 21 -3.55 15.37 -2.78
C MET A 21 -2.73 15.77 -4.02
N ILE A 22 -2.85 15.01 -5.10
CA ILE A 22 -2.02 15.20 -6.30
C ILE A 22 -2.43 16.46 -7.09
N SER A 23 -3.73 16.75 -7.18
CA SER A 23 -4.23 17.86 -8.00
C SER A 23 -4.56 19.12 -7.19
N GLY A 24 -4.73 19.01 -5.87
CA GLY A 24 -5.13 20.13 -5.00
C GLY A 24 -4.02 20.68 -4.10
N LEU A 25 -3.04 19.86 -3.69
CA LEU A 25 -1.98 20.25 -2.75
C LEU A 25 -0.58 20.29 -3.37
N ARG A 26 -0.33 19.52 -4.44
CA ARG A 26 0.98 19.51 -5.10
C ARG A 26 1.26 20.84 -5.79
N SER A 27 2.28 21.55 -5.36
CA SER A 27 2.73 22.78 -6.03
C SER A 27 3.45 22.44 -7.33
N GLN A 28 2.98 23.01 -8.45
CA GLN A 28 3.59 22.83 -9.77
C GLN A 28 4.91 23.61 -9.92
N ASN A 29 5.11 24.64 -9.10
CA ASN A 29 6.31 25.45 -9.07
C ASN A 29 6.67 25.71 -7.60
N PRO A 30 7.30 24.74 -6.91
CA PRO A 30 7.62 24.87 -5.50
C PRO A 30 8.59 26.04 -5.30
N ARG A 31 8.14 27.10 -4.61
CA ARG A 31 8.92 28.34 -4.46
C ARG A 31 9.56 28.47 -3.09
N ASP A 32 8.91 27.92 -2.07
CA ASP A 32 9.38 27.96 -0.69
C ASP A 32 9.64 26.55 -0.14
N GLU A 33 10.13 26.50 1.09
CA GLU A 33 10.51 25.26 1.76
C GLU A 33 9.27 24.40 2.09
N LEU A 34 8.13 25.03 2.39
CA LEU A 34 6.85 24.36 2.65
C LEU A 34 6.35 23.62 1.41
N ASP A 35 6.33 24.27 0.24
CA ASP A 35 5.95 23.65 -1.03
C ASP A 35 6.81 22.41 -1.35
N ARG A 36 8.11 22.47 -1.06
CA ARG A 36 9.03 21.35 -1.25
C ARG A 36 8.71 20.20 -0.29
N THR A 37 8.50 20.48 0.99
CA THR A 37 8.11 19.47 1.99
C THR A 37 6.79 18.82 1.67
N LEU A 38 5.80 19.59 1.20
CA LEU A 38 4.51 19.04 0.75
C LEU A 38 4.67 18.12 -0.45
N ASN A 39 5.42 18.55 -1.46
CA ASN A 39 5.67 17.73 -2.64
C ASN A 39 6.41 16.43 -2.29
N SER A 40 7.48 16.50 -1.48
CA SER A 40 8.24 15.33 -1.01
C SER A 40 7.36 14.36 -0.21
N THR A 41 6.48 14.88 0.65
CA THR A 41 5.54 14.08 1.43
C THR A 41 4.53 13.35 0.53
N ILE A 42 3.96 14.07 -0.45
CA ILE A 42 3.02 13.50 -1.43
C ILE A 42 3.70 12.40 -2.25
N ASP A 43 4.92 12.65 -2.73
CA ASP A 43 5.67 11.68 -3.53
C ASP A 43 6.04 10.43 -2.70
N LEU A 44 6.41 10.60 -1.42
CA LEU A 44 6.66 9.48 -0.50
C LEU A 44 5.40 8.65 -0.24
N ILE A 45 4.24 9.30 -0.02
CA ILE A 45 2.96 8.59 0.16
C ILE A 45 2.62 7.79 -1.10
N ASP A 46 2.69 8.40 -2.28
CA ASP A 46 2.39 7.71 -3.54
C ASP A 46 3.35 6.53 -3.78
N ALA A 47 4.64 6.70 -3.51
CA ALA A 47 5.61 5.63 -3.67
C ALA A 47 5.37 4.46 -2.68
N TYR A 48 5.07 4.77 -1.42
CA TYR A 48 4.67 3.77 -0.42
C TYR A 48 3.41 3.00 -0.86
N GLU A 49 2.39 3.72 -1.34
CA GLU A 49 1.11 3.11 -1.74
C GLU A 49 1.27 2.19 -2.95
N ASN A 50 2.06 2.59 -3.94
CA ASN A 50 2.39 1.74 -5.06
C ASN A 50 3.13 0.47 -4.62
N ALA A 51 4.10 0.58 -3.69
CA ALA A 51 4.83 -0.57 -3.14
C ALA A 51 3.88 -1.52 -2.40
N ALA A 52 3.07 -1.00 -1.48
CA ALA A 52 2.10 -1.79 -0.74
C ALA A 52 1.07 -2.46 -1.68
N GLY A 53 0.63 -1.76 -2.73
CA GLY A 53 -0.37 -2.29 -3.65
C GLY A 53 0.12 -3.38 -4.57
N ILE A 54 1.38 -3.34 -5.01
CA ILE A 54 1.94 -4.47 -5.75
C ILE A 54 2.00 -5.70 -4.84
N LEU A 55 2.50 -5.56 -3.62
CA LEU A 55 2.58 -6.68 -2.67
C LEU A 55 1.20 -7.23 -2.28
N GLU A 56 0.20 -6.36 -2.09
CA GLU A 56 -1.18 -6.81 -1.86
C GLU A 56 -1.75 -7.54 -3.09
N SER A 57 -1.47 -7.05 -4.29
CA SER A 57 -1.95 -7.70 -5.53
C SER A 57 -1.35 -9.10 -5.69
N VAL A 58 -0.07 -9.28 -5.36
CA VAL A 58 0.55 -10.60 -5.27
C VAL A 58 -0.20 -11.47 -4.26
N PHE A 59 -0.44 -10.97 -3.05
CA PHE A 59 -1.14 -11.72 -2.01
C PHE A 59 -2.56 -12.13 -2.43
N ARG A 60 -3.34 -11.22 -3.04
CA ARG A 60 -4.67 -11.52 -3.59
C ARG A 60 -4.61 -12.57 -4.69
N GLY A 61 -3.58 -12.55 -5.54
CA GLY A 61 -3.33 -13.60 -6.51
C GLY A 61 -3.14 -14.98 -5.85
N LEU A 62 -2.41 -15.04 -4.73
CA LEU A 62 -2.25 -16.28 -3.96
C LEU A 62 -3.58 -16.75 -3.34
N LEU A 63 -4.38 -15.83 -2.78
CA LEU A 63 -5.71 -16.15 -2.25
C LEU A 63 -6.62 -16.72 -3.35
N TRP A 64 -6.65 -16.07 -4.52
CA TRP A 64 -7.37 -16.56 -5.70
C TRP A 64 -6.92 -17.97 -6.10
N GLY A 65 -5.61 -18.20 -6.21
CA GLY A 65 -5.05 -19.49 -6.61
C GLY A 65 -5.38 -20.63 -5.63
N LEU A 66 -5.45 -20.31 -4.33
CA LEU A 66 -5.91 -21.23 -3.28
C LEU A 66 -7.42 -21.47 -3.34
N THR A 67 -8.25 -20.44 -3.54
CA THR A 67 -9.71 -20.61 -3.67
C THR A 67 -10.06 -21.59 -4.78
N ARG A 68 -9.40 -21.47 -5.94
CA ARG A 68 -9.64 -22.36 -7.09
C ARG A 68 -9.23 -23.81 -6.84
N ARG A 69 -8.42 -24.06 -5.82
CA ARG A 69 -7.99 -25.38 -5.36
C ARG A 69 -8.72 -25.81 -4.09
N HIS A 70 -9.95 -25.33 -3.89
CA HIS A 70 -10.80 -25.65 -2.74
C HIS A 70 -10.16 -25.27 -1.39
N GLY A 71 -9.32 -24.24 -1.38
CA GLY A 71 -8.71 -23.67 -0.19
C GLY A 71 -7.45 -24.41 0.30
N GLN A 72 -6.98 -25.46 -0.37
CA GLN A 72 -5.77 -26.17 0.02
C GLN A 72 -4.90 -26.57 -1.18
N ALA A 73 -3.61 -26.28 -1.13
CA ALA A 73 -2.66 -26.65 -2.18
C ALA A 73 -1.22 -26.62 -1.68
N ARG A 74 -0.30 -27.29 -2.39
CA ARG A 74 1.14 -27.06 -2.22
C ARG A 74 1.53 -25.72 -2.84
N GLU A 75 2.56 -25.09 -2.30
CA GLU A 75 3.10 -23.83 -2.82
C GLU A 75 3.31 -23.87 -4.35
N LEU A 76 4.04 -24.87 -4.84
CA LEU A 76 4.31 -25.02 -6.28
C LEU A 76 3.04 -25.15 -7.12
N GLU A 77 1.99 -25.79 -6.59
CA GLU A 77 0.73 -25.94 -7.31
C GLU A 77 0.01 -24.59 -7.46
N VAL A 78 0.16 -23.68 -6.50
CA VAL A 78 -0.39 -22.32 -6.56
C VAL A 78 0.47 -21.42 -7.44
N VAL A 79 1.78 -21.38 -7.20
CA VAL A 79 2.71 -20.43 -7.85
C VAL A 79 2.91 -20.73 -9.33
N GLU A 80 2.87 -22.00 -9.72
CA GLU A 80 2.99 -22.44 -11.12
C GLU A 80 1.62 -22.65 -11.80
N ASP A 81 0.53 -22.17 -11.21
CA ASP A 81 -0.78 -22.14 -11.88
C ASP A 81 -0.68 -21.39 -13.22
N PRO A 82 -1.11 -21.97 -14.35
CA PRO A 82 -0.94 -21.35 -15.67
C PRO A 82 -1.63 -19.99 -15.84
N GLN A 83 -2.69 -19.71 -15.08
CA GLN A 83 -3.41 -18.43 -15.12
C GLN A 83 -2.80 -17.42 -14.15
N LEU A 84 -2.30 -17.87 -13.00
CA LEU A 84 -1.69 -16.99 -12.00
C LEU A 84 -0.24 -16.62 -12.34
N ARG A 85 0.53 -17.55 -12.92
CA ARG A 85 1.96 -17.39 -13.17
C ARG A 85 2.29 -16.15 -14.01
N PRO A 86 1.60 -15.87 -15.14
CA PRO A 86 1.85 -14.66 -15.92
C PRO A 86 1.55 -13.37 -15.14
N PHE A 87 0.52 -13.39 -14.28
CA PHE A 87 0.19 -12.27 -13.41
C PHE A 87 1.29 -12.01 -12.37
N LEU A 88 1.78 -13.04 -11.69
CA LEU A 88 2.88 -12.92 -10.73
C LEU A 88 4.17 -12.43 -11.40
N GLN A 89 4.49 -12.92 -12.60
CA GLN A 89 5.63 -12.45 -13.39
C GLN A 89 5.50 -10.97 -13.75
N LYS A 90 4.32 -10.54 -14.19
CA LYS A 90 4.05 -9.14 -14.51
C LYS A 90 4.24 -8.24 -13.30
N LEU A 91 3.70 -8.62 -12.14
CA LEU A 91 3.86 -7.85 -10.91
C LEU A 91 5.33 -7.80 -10.48
N GLN A 92 6.02 -8.95 -10.45
CA GLN A 92 7.43 -9.03 -10.07
C GLN A 92 8.31 -8.15 -10.96
N ALA A 93 8.06 -8.12 -12.27
CA ALA A 93 8.79 -7.24 -13.20
C ALA A 93 8.62 -5.74 -12.88
N GLN A 94 7.54 -5.34 -12.21
CA GLN A 94 7.28 -3.95 -11.81
C GLN A 94 7.87 -3.62 -10.43
N VAL A 95 8.05 -4.61 -9.55
CA VAL A 95 8.49 -4.41 -8.16
C VAL A 95 9.81 -3.64 -8.09
N GLY A 96 10.78 -3.95 -8.94
CA GLY A 96 12.09 -3.29 -8.91
C GLY A 96 12.03 -1.78 -9.17
N GLN A 97 11.18 -1.35 -10.12
CA GLN A 97 10.97 0.07 -10.39
C GLN A 97 10.29 0.76 -9.20
N VAL A 98 9.30 0.09 -8.59
CA VAL A 98 8.58 0.63 -7.44
C VAL A 98 9.46 0.72 -6.20
N ALA A 99 10.31 -0.28 -5.94
CA ALA A 99 11.30 -0.27 -4.87
C ALA A 99 12.28 0.89 -5.03
N SER A 100 12.83 1.07 -6.24
CA SER A 100 13.77 2.17 -6.53
C SER A 100 13.14 3.55 -6.31
N ARG A 101 11.91 3.75 -6.82
CA ARG A 101 11.17 5.00 -6.58
C ARG A 101 10.89 5.23 -5.10
N PHE A 102 10.47 4.20 -4.38
CA PHE A 102 10.18 4.31 -2.95
C PHE A 102 11.42 4.62 -2.12
N ARG A 103 12.56 3.98 -2.41
CA ARG A 103 13.85 4.32 -1.81
C ARG A 103 14.19 5.79 -2.03
N HIS A 104 14.15 6.25 -3.28
CA HIS A 104 14.48 7.62 -3.62
C HIS A 104 13.59 8.63 -2.88
N CYS A 105 12.26 8.44 -2.88
CA CYS A 105 11.36 9.35 -2.16
C CYS A 105 11.60 9.32 -0.64
N LEU A 106 11.96 8.18 -0.07
CA LEU A 106 12.26 8.05 1.36
C LEU A 106 13.58 8.75 1.72
N GLU A 107 14.60 8.65 0.87
CA GLU A 107 15.87 9.36 1.02
C GLU A 107 15.69 10.88 0.90
N GLU A 108 14.97 11.36 -0.11
CA GLU A 108 14.67 12.79 -0.28
C GLU A 108 13.88 13.34 0.91
N PHE A 109 12.87 12.61 1.40
CA PHE A 109 12.12 12.99 2.60
C PHE A 109 13.02 13.04 3.84
N ALA A 110 14.01 12.15 3.95
CA ALA A 110 14.97 12.14 5.05
C ALA A 110 16.03 13.26 4.97
N LEU A 111 16.16 13.94 3.82
CA LEU A 111 17.03 15.10 3.65
C LEU A 111 16.32 16.43 3.90
N ASP A 112 14.98 16.44 3.87
CA ASP A 112 14.21 17.66 4.06
C ASP A 112 14.24 18.15 5.53
N ALA A 113 14.51 19.46 5.68
CA ALA A 113 14.88 20.10 6.95
C ALA A 113 13.67 20.60 7.76
N LEU A 114 12.53 20.86 7.11
CA LEU A 114 11.26 21.26 7.71
C LEU A 114 10.48 20.10 8.33
N ALA A 115 11.18 19.05 8.79
CA ALA A 115 10.62 17.87 9.41
C ALA A 115 10.03 18.15 10.81
N VAL A 116 9.09 19.09 10.90
CA VAL A 116 8.40 19.53 12.13
C VAL A 116 7.68 18.36 12.82
N LYS A 117 7.43 17.24 12.13
CA LYS A 117 6.90 16.01 12.75
C LYS A 117 7.44 14.71 12.17
N ARG A 118 8.77 14.56 12.03
CA ARG A 118 9.40 13.25 11.78
C ARG A 118 8.85 12.16 12.73
N ASP A 119 8.58 12.54 13.97
CA ASP A 119 8.04 11.65 15.01
C ASP A 119 6.60 11.17 14.75
N SER A 120 5.82 11.87 13.91
CA SER A 120 4.47 11.43 13.51
C SER A 120 4.48 10.44 12.33
N VAL A 121 5.63 10.29 11.66
CA VAL A 121 5.82 9.38 10.54
C VAL A 121 6.57 8.16 11.05
N ASP A 122 5.95 6.99 10.93
CA ASP A 122 6.59 5.71 11.26
C ASP A 122 7.59 5.33 10.15
N ILE A 123 8.76 5.98 10.19
CA ILE A 123 9.87 5.80 9.24
C ILE A 123 10.38 4.35 9.27
N ASP A 124 10.44 3.73 10.44
CA ASP A 124 10.86 2.33 10.56
C ASP A 124 9.89 1.40 9.81
N ARG A 125 8.58 1.65 9.87
CA ARG A 125 7.59 0.89 9.08
C ARG A 125 7.75 1.12 7.58
N MET A 126 8.18 2.31 7.16
CA MET A 126 8.48 2.59 5.75
C MET A 126 9.72 1.81 5.30
N HIS A 127 10.80 1.81 6.09
CA HIS A 127 11.98 1.00 5.81
C HIS A 127 11.65 -0.50 5.77
N ARG A 128 10.87 -1.02 6.72
CA ARG A 128 10.43 -2.43 6.70
C ARG A 128 9.63 -2.78 5.45
N LEU A 129 8.76 -1.89 4.96
CA LEU A 129 8.06 -2.14 3.68
C LEU A 129 9.03 -2.07 2.49
N LEU A 130 9.96 -1.12 2.49
CA LEU A 130 10.95 -0.97 1.44
C LEU A 130 11.81 -2.22 1.31
N GLU A 131 12.34 -2.75 2.43
CA GLU A 131 13.11 -3.99 2.48
C GLU A 131 12.33 -5.18 1.89
N VAL A 132 11.05 -5.34 2.27
CA VAL A 132 10.19 -6.39 1.69
C VAL A 132 10.01 -6.19 0.18
N THR A 133 9.84 -4.94 -0.26
CA THR A 133 9.66 -4.61 -1.68
C THR A 133 10.94 -4.90 -2.47
N GLU A 134 12.11 -4.63 -1.90
CA GLU A 134 13.41 -4.92 -2.51
C GLU A 134 13.65 -6.42 -2.63
N LEU A 135 13.39 -7.18 -1.56
CA LEU A 135 13.44 -8.63 -1.59
C LEU A 135 12.48 -9.21 -2.65
N ALA A 136 11.29 -8.65 -2.78
CA ALA A 136 10.32 -9.09 -3.78
C ALA A 136 10.76 -8.83 -5.24
N SER A 137 11.79 -8.00 -5.46
CA SER A 137 12.23 -7.62 -6.81
C SER A 137 13.08 -8.67 -7.53
N TYR A 138 13.69 -9.63 -6.81
CA TYR A 138 14.67 -10.55 -7.40
C TYR A 138 14.07 -11.53 -8.41
N ASP A 139 13.03 -12.27 -8.01
CA ASP A 139 12.32 -13.23 -8.85
C ASP A 139 10.93 -13.54 -8.26
N VAL A 140 10.13 -14.34 -8.97
CA VAL A 140 8.76 -14.67 -8.54
C VAL A 140 8.73 -15.41 -7.20
N SER A 141 9.69 -16.30 -6.92
CA SER A 141 9.73 -17.05 -5.65
C SER A 141 10.03 -16.11 -4.49
N ASN A 142 11.03 -15.24 -4.65
CA ASN A 142 11.35 -14.19 -3.69
C ASN A 142 10.17 -13.23 -3.46
N CYS A 143 9.47 -12.85 -4.54
CA CYS A 143 8.26 -12.03 -4.46
C CYS A 143 7.16 -12.68 -3.61
N VAL A 144 6.86 -13.95 -3.87
CA VAL A 144 5.87 -14.72 -3.12
C VAL A 144 6.29 -14.87 -1.66
N ASN A 145 7.54 -15.28 -1.39
CA ASN A 145 8.04 -15.47 -0.03
C ASN A 145 8.03 -14.19 0.78
N ALA A 146 8.48 -13.07 0.21
CA ALA A 146 8.48 -11.77 0.85
C ALA A 146 7.06 -11.32 1.25
N VAL A 147 6.07 -11.58 0.39
CA VAL A 147 4.66 -11.28 0.67
C VAL A 147 4.09 -12.17 1.78
N VAL A 148 4.37 -13.48 1.73
CA VAL A 148 3.94 -14.46 2.74
C VAL A 148 4.52 -14.13 4.11
N ASP A 149 5.82 -13.85 4.18
CA ASP A 149 6.50 -13.53 5.43
C ASP A 149 6.03 -12.20 6.01
N ARG A 150 5.82 -11.19 5.16
CA ARG A 150 5.18 -9.93 5.57
C ARG A 150 3.79 -10.16 6.16
N HIS A 151 2.96 -11.01 5.54
CA HIS A 151 1.62 -11.31 6.06
C HIS A 151 1.71 -11.97 7.44
N LYS A 152 2.55 -13.00 7.61
CA LYS A 152 2.77 -13.64 8.92
C LYS A 152 3.17 -12.62 9.98
N GLN A 153 4.13 -11.75 9.66
CA GLN A 153 4.60 -10.70 10.56
C GLN A 153 3.46 -9.74 10.94
N VAL A 154 2.73 -9.20 9.96
CA VAL A 154 1.66 -8.21 10.20
C VAL A 154 0.51 -8.81 11.03
N GLN A 155 0.13 -10.07 10.80
CA GLN A 155 -0.91 -10.72 11.60
C GLN A 155 -0.44 -10.96 13.04
N LYS A 156 0.82 -11.37 13.23
CA LYS A 156 1.44 -11.52 14.55
C LYS A 156 1.47 -10.19 15.32
N GLU A 157 1.89 -9.10 14.67
CA GLU A 157 1.88 -7.75 15.25
C GLU A 157 0.47 -7.31 15.66
N LYS A 158 -0.53 -7.64 14.83
CA LYS A 158 -1.95 -7.34 15.11
C LYS A 158 -2.61 -8.30 16.10
N ARG A 159 -1.90 -9.34 16.57
CA ARG A 159 -2.46 -10.45 17.38
C ARG A 159 -3.71 -11.08 16.73
N LYS A 160 -3.70 -11.20 15.40
CA LYS A 160 -4.78 -11.80 14.60
C LYS A 160 -4.34 -13.14 14.03
N GLY A 161 -5.33 -14.00 13.73
CA GLY A 161 -5.09 -15.26 13.02
C GLY A 161 -4.60 -15.02 11.59
N HIS A 162 -3.78 -15.94 11.07
CA HIS A 162 -3.38 -15.89 9.67
C HIS A 162 -4.55 -16.18 8.75
N TRP A 163 -4.62 -15.52 7.61
CA TRP A 163 -5.62 -15.83 6.57
C TRP A 163 -5.27 -17.10 5.78
N VAL A 164 -4.00 -17.46 5.76
CA VAL A 164 -3.47 -18.67 5.15
C VAL A 164 -2.49 -19.29 6.15
N GLU A 165 -2.64 -20.58 6.41
CA GLU A 165 -1.66 -21.38 7.15
C GLU A 165 -0.64 -21.93 6.16
N PHE A 166 0.64 -21.65 6.39
CA PHE A 166 1.73 -21.95 5.46
C PHE A 166 2.57 -23.14 5.94
N ASP A 167 1.94 -24.31 6.05
CA ASP A 167 2.59 -25.57 6.40
C ASP A 167 2.89 -26.41 5.14
N LYS A 168 2.92 -27.75 5.26
CA LYS A 168 3.12 -28.67 4.12
C LYS A 168 2.10 -28.46 2.98
N LEU A 169 0.89 -28.04 3.35
CA LEU A 169 -0.15 -27.59 2.44
C LEU A 169 -0.55 -26.19 2.89
N TRP A 170 -0.49 -25.24 1.97
CA TRP A 170 -1.04 -23.92 2.20
C TRP A 170 -2.56 -24.05 2.33
N THR A 171 -3.09 -23.60 3.46
CA THR A 171 -4.52 -23.73 3.78
C THR A 171 -5.14 -22.35 3.97
N LEU A 172 -6.08 -22.01 3.10
CA LEU A 172 -6.88 -20.80 3.16
C LEU A 172 -7.93 -20.93 4.25
N MET A 173 -8.00 -19.94 5.15
CA MET A 173 -9.00 -19.90 6.19
C MET A 173 -10.38 -19.50 5.65
N PRO A 174 -11.49 -20.05 6.20
CA PRO A 174 -12.83 -19.72 5.77
C PRO A 174 -13.09 -18.20 5.78
N GLY A 175 -13.69 -17.69 4.70
CA GLY A 175 -14.04 -16.28 4.56
C GLY A 175 -12.95 -15.35 4.01
N PHE A 176 -11.75 -15.86 3.69
CA PHE A 176 -10.64 -15.05 3.17
C PHE A 176 -10.30 -15.32 1.69
N GLY A 177 -11.09 -16.15 1.00
CA GLY A 177 -10.88 -16.46 -0.41
C GLY A 177 -11.32 -15.36 -1.36
N ASP A 178 -10.69 -15.32 -2.53
CA ASP A 178 -11.16 -14.55 -3.68
C ASP A 178 -11.92 -15.47 -4.64
N THR A 179 -13.20 -15.16 -4.90
CA THR A 179 -14.10 -15.96 -5.75
C THR A 179 -14.24 -15.40 -7.16
N SER A 180 -13.42 -14.43 -7.57
CA SER A 180 -13.42 -13.91 -8.93
C SER A 180 -13.11 -15.01 -9.96
N GLU A 181 -13.75 -14.93 -11.14
CA GLU A 181 -13.50 -15.90 -12.21
C GLU A 181 -12.07 -15.82 -12.75
N GLU A 182 -11.53 -14.61 -12.85
CA GLU A 182 -10.17 -14.32 -13.32
C GLU A 182 -9.26 -13.86 -12.16
N PRO A 183 -7.93 -14.01 -12.29
CA PRO A 183 -6.99 -13.43 -11.33
C PRO A 183 -7.25 -11.93 -11.12
N PRO A 184 -7.01 -11.40 -9.91
CA PRO A 184 -7.27 -10.00 -9.61
C PRO A 184 -6.49 -9.08 -10.54
N GLN A 185 -7.14 -8.04 -11.05
CA GLN A 185 -6.44 -6.98 -11.77
C GLN A 185 -5.79 -6.02 -10.75
N TYR A 186 -4.55 -5.59 -11.03
CA TYR A 186 -3.89 -4.57 -10.20
C TYR A 186 -4.73 -3.29 -10.19
N ALA A 187 -5.31 -2.96 -9.03
CA ALA A 187 -6.18 -1.80 -8.90
C ALA A 187 -5.49 -0.61 -8.21
N GLY A 188 -4.22 -0.72 -7.83
CA GLY A 188 -3.58 0.23 -6.91
C GLY A 188 -4.11 0.08 -5.48
N TYR A 189 -3.24 0.24 -4.49
CA TYR A 189 -3.63 0.22 -3.09
C TYR A 189 -3.73 1.63 -2.56
N LEU A 190 -4.87 1.97 -2.01
CA LEU A 190 -5.09 3.24 -1.34
C LEU A 190 -5.50 2.93 0.10
N HIS A 191 -4.64 3.33 1.05
CA HIS A 191 -4.99 3.22 2.45
C HIS A 191 -5.52 4.60 2.92
N PRO A 192 -6.84 4.77 3.12
CA PRO A 192 -7.45 6.08 3.40
C PRO A 192 -6.82 6.80 4.60
N TYR A 193 -6.36 6.01 5.58
CA TYR A 193 -5.75 6.44 6.84
C TYR A 193 -4.49 7.32 6.70
N ARG A 194 -3.79 7.32 5.55
CA ARG A 194 -2.55 8.09 5.38
C ARG A 194 -2.78 9.51 4.89
N VAL A 195 -3.92 9.76 4.27
CA VAL A 195 -4.33 11.10 3.84
C VAL A 195 -4.83 11.93 5.01
N THR A 196 -5.51 11.31 5.99
CA THR A 196 -5.93 11.94 7.24
C THR A 196 -4.73 12.44 8.06
N ASN A 197 -3.63 11.67 8.10
CA ASN A 197 -2.40 12.09 8.76
C ASN A 197 -1.74 13.27 8.05
N MET A 198 -1.84 13.35 6.72
CA MET A 198 -1.33 14.49 5.95
C MET A 198 -2.18 15.75 6.15
N TYR A 199 -3.52 15.61 6.24
CA TYR A 199 -4.39 16.72 6.61
C TYR A 199 -4.17 17.18 8.06
N SER A 200 -3.90 16.25 8.98
CA SER A 200 -3.53 16.59 10.36
C SER A 200 -2.22 17.37 10.37
N MET A 201 -1.20 16.89 9.66
CA MET A 201 0.07 17.59 9.48
C MET A 201 -0.11 19.00 8.89
N LEU A 202 -1.01 19.18 7.91
CA LEU A 202 -1.32 20.47 7.29
C LEU A 202 -2.08 21.42 8.23
N ALA A 203 -3.01 20.91 9.03
CA ALA A 203 -3.73 21.68 10.05
C ALA A 203 -2.79 22.14 11.17
N ASP A 204 -1.87 21.25 11.59
CA ASP A 204 -0.85 21.53 12.60
C ASP A 204 0.20 22.58 12.16
N LEU A 205 0.41 22.72 10.85
CA LEU A 205 1.28 23.76 10.26
C LEU A 205 0.59 25.13 10.17
N ASN A 206 -0.64 25.28 10.68
CA ASN A 206 -1.46 26.50 10.66
C ASN A 206 -1.87 26.97 9.24
N GLU A 207 -1.72 26.11 8.23
CA GLU A 207 -1.96 26.45 6.81
C GLU A 207 -3.32 25.95 6.29
N MET A 208 -4.06 25.12 7.04
CA MET A 208 -5.46 24.80 6.77
C MET A 208 -6.29 24.74 8.05
N PRO A 209 -7.57 25.18 8.04
CA PRO A 209 -8.46 24.99 9.18
C PRO A 209 -8.62 23.49 9.46
N GLU A 210 -8.53 23.11 10.74
CA GLU A 210 -8.76 21.75 11.21
C GLU A 210 -10.01 21.16 10.55
N ILE A 211 -9.82 20.17 9.68
CA ILE A 211 -10.93 19.38 9.17
C ILE A 211 -11.19 18.32 10.22
N GLY A 212 -12.06 18.64 11.19
CA GLY A 212 -12.57 17.70 12.17
C GLY A 212 -13.34 16.59 11.45
N PHE A 213 -12.66 15.48 11.17
CA PHE A 213 -13.34 14.23 10.86
C PHE A 213 -13.60 13.57 12.20
N GLY A 214 -14.87 13.64 12.63
CA GLY A 214 -15.30 13.03 13.89
C GLY A 214 -14.83 11.57 13.94
N ASP A 215 -14.10 11.26 15.00
CA ASP A 215 -13.79 9.90 15.38
C ASP A 215 -15.11 9.12 15.38
N GLY A 216 -15.17 8.07 14.56
CA GLY A 216 -16.32 7.18 14.46
C GLY A 216 -16.47 6.27 15.68
N GLU A 217 -16.25 6.80 16.88
CA GLU A 217 -16.56 6.19 18.16
C GLU A 217 -17.14 7.27 19.08
N GLU A 218 -18.46 7.27 19.21
CA GLU A 218 -19.22 7.39 20.46
C GLU A 218 -20.66 7.81 20.15
N ASN A 219 -21.56 6.84 20.17
CA ASN A 219 -22.77 6.94 20.97
C ASN A 219 -23.18 5.51 21.37
N GLU A 220 -23.32 5.38 22.69
CA GLU A 220 -23.79 4.28 23.54
C GLU A 220 -24.67 3.20 22.90
#